data_AF-A0AAV3KZM3-F1
#
_entry.id   AF-A0AAV3KZM3-F1
#
_cell.length_a   1.000
_cell.length_b   1.000
_cell.length_c   1.000
_cell.angle_alpha   90.00
_cell.angle_beta   90.00
_cell.angle_gamma   90.00
#
_symmetry.space_group_name_H-M   'P 1'
#
loop_
_entity.id
_entity.type
_entity.pdbx_description
1 polymer ?
#
loop_
_entity_poly.entity_id
_entity_poly.type
_entity_poly.pdbx_seq_one_letter_code
_entity_poly.pdbx_strand_id
1 'polypeptide(L)'
;MKVLHNQTNAKAGQMSIVLENLSITKDKISAVLKRRWLACYMLYDWNYRHAEHTFATNEMERFQKAIKTLNRHPCTASELDQKLTKAYNRVLMEDVESFIRQHMKVWSADRTVVELEIARAEAEMLQC
;
A
#
# COMPACT_ATOMS: atom_id res chain seq x y z
N MET A 1 21.05 13.82 6.67
CA MET A 1 19.59 13.80 6.93
C MET A 1 19.35 13.28 8.34
N LYS A 2 18.49 13.93 9.12
CA LYS A 2 18.24 13.61 10.53
C LYS A 2 17.49 12.29 10.67
N VAL A 3 18.07 11.33 11.40
CA VAL A 3 17.36 10.15 11.91
C VAL A 3 16.62 10.59 13.17
N LEU A 4 15.29 10.60 13.15
CA LEU A 4 14.47 10.99 14.30
C LEU A 4 13.95 9.75 15.03
N HIS A 5 14.19 9.72 16.35
CA HIS A 5 13.78 8.64 17.24
C HIS A 5 12.27 8.69 17.51
N ASN A 6 11.61 7.54 17.33
CA ASN A 6 10.22 7.33 17.70
C ASN A 6 10.07 7.49 19.23
N GLN A 7 9.48 8.60 19.69
CA GLN A 7 9.15 8.77 21.10
C GLN A 7 7.90 7.95 21.44
N THR A 8 8.07 7.03 22.39
CA THR A 8 7.05 6.08 22.85
C THR A 8 6.50 6.52 24.21
N ASN A 9 5.21 6.81 24.30
CA ASN A 9 4.54 6.94 25.59
C ASN A 9 4.16 5.54 26.09
N ALA A 10 5.09 4.92 26.82
CA ALA A 10 4.86 3.64 27.48
C ALA A 10 4.00 3.83 28.74
N LYS A 11 2.70 3.55 28.65
CA LYS A 11 1.94 3.02 29.80
C LYS A 11 1.73 1.53 29.55
N ALA A 12 1.99 0.74 30.59
CA ALA A 12 2.17 -0.71 30.54
C ALA A 12 1.10 -1.44 29.69
N GLY A 13 1.57 -2.30 28.77
CA GLY A 13 0.80 -3.39 28.17
C GLY A 13 0.17 -3.16 26.79
N GLN A 14 -0.07 -1.91 26.35
CA GLN A 14 -0.67 -1.64 25.03
C GLN A 14 -0.13 -0.34 24.43
N MET A 15 0.61 -0.44 23.33
CA MET A 15 0.99 0.72 22.51
C MET A 15 -0.18 1.09 21.58
N SER A 16 -0.81 2.24 21.84
CA SER A 16 -1.67 2.89 20.85
C SER A 16 -0.78 3.77 19.95
N ILE A 17 -0.69 3.41 18.67
CA ILE A 17 0.14 4.13 17.70
C ILE A 17 -0.60 5.42 17.29
N VAL A 18 -0.02 6.57 17.63
CA VAL A 18 -0.52 7.89 17.23
C VAL A 18 0.14 8.31 15.91
N LEU A 19 -0.67 8.79 14.96
CA LEU A 19 -0.29 9.03 13.56
C LEU A 19 0.78 10.11 13.37
N GLU A 20 0.95 11.01 14.34
CA GLU A 20 1.53 12.34 14.12
C GLU A 20 3.00 12.35 13.67
N ASN A 21 3.74 11.23 13.72
CA ASN A 21 5.12 11.15 13.24
C ASN A 21 5.50 9.77 12.65
N LEU A 22 4.53 8.98 12.20
CA LEU A 22 4.80 7.60 11.78
C LEU A 22 5.24 7.52 10.31
N SER A 23 6.54 7.30 10.10
CA SER A 23 7.08 6.86 8.81
C SER A 23 6.97 5.34 8.71
N ILE A 24 6.31 4.81 7.69
CA ILE A 24 6.33 3.38 7.38
C ILE A 24 7.54 3.07 6.50
N THR A 25 8.39 2.16 6.94
CA THR A 25 9.46 1.60 6.09
C THR A 25 8.84 0.86 4.91
N LYS A 26 9.23 1.20 3.69
CA LYS A 26 8.76 0.53 2.45
C LYS A 26 9.84 -0.43 1.98
N ASP A 27 9.50 -1.71 1.92
CA ASP A 27 10.42 -2.76 1.51
C ASP A 27 10.26 -3.09 0.01
N LYS A 28 10.98 -4.12 -0.46
CA LYS A 28 10.90 -4.58 -1.84
C LYS A 28 9.48 -5.05 -2.20
N ILE A 29 8.72 -5.58 -1.24
CA ILE A 29 7.34 -6.01 -1.45
C ILE A 29 6.44 -4.79 -1.62
N SER A 30 6.64 -3.73 -0.81
CA SER A 30 5.94 -2.45 -0.98
C SER A 30 6.16 -1.87 -2.38
N ALA A 31 7.38 -1.98 -2.92
CA ALA A 31 7.71 -1.50 -4.27
C ALA A 31 6.97 -2.28 -5.37
N VAL A 32 6.92 -3.62 -5.26
CA VAL A 32 6.19 -4.48 -6.21
C VAL A 32 4.69 -4.18 -6.15
N LEU A 33 4.12 -4.10 -4.94
CA LEU A 33 2.70 -3.81 -4.77
C LEU A 33 2.32 -2.40 -5.23
N LYS A 34 3.19 -1.40 -5.01
CA LYS A 34 3.00 -0.04 -5.57
C LYS A 34 2.94 -0.10 -7.09
N ARG A 35 3.90 -0.75 -7.75
CA ARG A 35 3.92 -0.86 -9.22
C ARG A 35 2.62 -1.48 -9.73
N ARG A 36 2.20 -2.57 -9.11
CA ARG A 36 0.99 -3.28 -9.50
C ARG A 36 -0.28 -2.46 -9.27
N TRP A 37 -0.32 -1.70 -8.17
CA TRP A 37 -1.40 -0.72 -7.91
C TRP A 37 -1.46 0.34 -9.01
N LEU A 38 -0.31 0.90 -9.40
CA LEU A 38 -0.23 1.90 -10.47
C LEU A 38 -0.69 1.34 -11.80
N ALA A 39 -0.26 0.12 -12.16
CA ALA A 39 -0.73 -0.58 -13.35
C ALA A 39 -2.24 -0.74 -13.33
N CYS A 40 -2.81 -1.27 -12.24
CA CYS A 40 -4.26 -1.40 -12.07
C CYS A 40 -4.99 -0.08 -12.27
N TYR A 41 -4.43 1.04 -11.78
CA TYR A 41 -5.04 2.35 -11.92
C TYR A 41 -4.92 2.91 -13.34
N MET A 42 -3.78 2.70 -14.01
CA MET A 42 -3.60 3.08 -15.41
C MET A 42 -4.62 2.42 -16.34
N LEU A 43 -5.20 1.27 -15.98
CA LEU A 43 -6.24 0.65 -16.80
C LEU A 43 -7.54 1.48 -16.91
N TYR A 44 -7.71 2.54 -16.10
CA TYR A 44 -8.85 3.46 -16.24
C TYR A 44 -8.69 4.48 -17.37
N ASP A 45 -7.50 5.07 -17.51
CA ASP A 45 -7.28 6.24 -18.39
C ASP A 45 -5.92 6.25 -19.10
N TRP A 46 -5.14 5.18 -18.94
CA TRP A 46 -3.81 4.96 -19.47
C TRP A 46 -2.79 6.05 -19.12
N ASN A 47 -2.91 6.67 -17.93
CA ASN A 47 -2.07 7.80 -17.53
C ASN A 47 -1.23 7.50 -16.28
N TYR A 48 0.06 7.22 -16.49
CA TYR A 48 1.00 6.93 -15.39
C TYR A 48 1.12 8.06 -14.37
N ARG A 49 1.18 9.33 -14.82
CA ARG A 49 1.31 10.47 -13.91
C ARG A 49 0.06 10.64 -13.05
N HIS A 50 -1.11 10.39 -13.63
CA HIS A 50 -2.35 10.42 -12.86
C HIS A 50 -2.40 9.28 -11.84
N ALA A 51 -1.99 8.07 -12.22
CA ALA A 51 -1.86 6.95 -11.29
C ALA A 51 -0.90 7.26 -10.13
N GLU A 52 0.28 7.83 -10.41
CA GLU A 52 1.24 8.22 -9.36
C GLU A 52 0.70 9.28 -8.42
N HIS A 53 0.07 10.32 -8.98
CA HIS A 53 -0.56 11.37 -8.20
C HIS A 53 -1.64 10.77 -7.28
N THR A 54 -2.56 9.97 -7.82
CA THR A 54 -3.63 9.34 -7.04
C THR A 54 -3.09 8.36 -6.01
N PHE A 55 -2.01 7.63 -6.32
CA PHE A 55 -1.32 6.83 -5.33
C PHE A 55 -0.84 7.72 -4.17
N ALA A 56 -0.09 8.78 -4.46
CA ALA A 56 0.47 9.67 -3.42
C ALA A 56 -0.63 10.33 -2.57
N THR A 57 -1.70 10.85 -3.16
CA THR A 57 -2.79 11.51 -2.45
C THR A 57 -3.49 10.59 -1.45
N ASN A 58 -3.60 9.29 -1.77
CA ASN A 58 -4.29 8.30 -0.93
C ASN A 58 -3.34 7.60 0.07
N GLU A 59 -2.08 8.02 0.20
CA GLU A 59 -1.11 7.37 1.07
C GLU A 59 -1.50 7.42 2.55
N MET A 60 -2.00 8.57 3.01
CA MET A 60 -2.42 8.74 4.40
C MET A 60 -3.54 7.79 4.79
N GLU A 61 -4.51 7.57 3.90
CA GLU A 61 -5.60 6.62 4.14
C GLU A 61 -5.05 5.19 4.28
N ARG A 62 -4.10 4.80 3.43
CA ARG A 62 -3.46 3.47 3.54
C ARG A 62 -2.67 3.32 4.85
N PHE A 63 -1.99 4.37 5.31
CA PHE A 63 -1.31 4.38 6.61
C PHE A 63 -2.30 4.21 7.76
N GLN A 64 -3.42 4.95 7.74
CA GLN A 64 -4.47 4.82 8.75
C GLN A 64 -5.06 3.40 8.79
N LYS A 65 -5.32 2.78 7.64
CA LYS A 65 -5.78 1.38 7.55
C LYS A 65 -4.76 0.40 8.13
N ALA A 66 -3.47 0.58 7.83
CA ALA A 66 -2.39 -0.26 8.36
C ALA A 66 -2.29 -0.15 9.89
N ILE A 67 -2.31 1.07 10.42
CA ILE A 67 -2.26 1.34 11.87
C ILE A 67 -3.50 0.77 12.58
N LYS A 68 -4.70 0.98 12.03
CA LYS A 68 -5.94 0.41 12.58
C LYS A 68 -5.89 -1.11 12.63
N THR A 69 -5.29 -1.75 11.64
CA THR A 69 -5.11 -3.20 11.60
C THR A 69 -4.11 -3.67 12.66
N LEU A 70 -3.01 -2.94 12.82
CA LEU A 70 -1.99 -3.25 13.81
C LEU A 70 -2.49 -3.05 15.25
N ASN A 71 -3.24 -1.98 15.53
CA ASN A 71 -3.81 -1.70 16.85
C ASN A 71 -4.78 -2.80 17.36
N ARG A 72 -5.28 -3.68 16.48
CA ARG A 72 -6.08 -4.85 16.89
C ARG A 72 -5.23 -5.97 17.49
N HIS A 73 -3.91 -5.89 17.39
CA HIS A 73 -2.98 -6.94 17.79
C HIS A 73 -1.90 -6.33 18.70
N PRO A 74 -1.64 -6.90 19.89
CA PRO A 74 -0.54 -6.43 20.73
C PRO A 74 0.80 -6.47 19.97
N CYS A 75 1.57 -5.40 20.09
CA CYS A 75 2.88 -5.29 19.46
C CYS A 75 3.86 -4.66 20.44
N THR A 76 5.07 -5.21 20.50
CA THR A 76 6.19 -4.61 21.22
C THR A 76 6.84 -3.53 20.37
N ALA A 77 7.61 -2.63 20.99
CA ALA A 77 8.31 -1.56 20.26
C ALA A 77 9.34 -2.12 19.26
N SER A 78 9.99 -3.25 19.56
CA SER A 78 11.00 -3.87 18.69
C SER A 78 10.40 -4.50 17.42
N GLU A 79 9.13 -4.90 17.45
CA GLU A 79 8.43 -5.50 16.32
C GLU A 79 7.65 -4.47 15.47
N LEU A 80 7.51 -3.25 15.97
CA LEU A 80 6.59 -2.24 15.43
C LEU A 80 6.84 -1.96 13.95
N ASP A 81 8.08 -1.64 13.58
CA ASP A 81 8.43 -1.27 12.20
C ASP A 81 8.13 -2.41 11.21
N GLN A 82 8.50 -3.64 11.56
CA GLN A 82 8.25 -4.81 10.72
C GLN A 82 6.75 -5.11 10.60
N LYS A 83 5.99 -5.06 11.71
CA LYS A 83 4.55 -5.33 11.68
C LYS A 83 3.79 -4.23 10.94
N LEU A 84 4.23 -2.99 11.05
CA LEU A 84 3.66 -1.86 10.34
C LEU A 84 3.89 -1.95 8.83
N THR A 85 5.12 -2.31 8.41
CA THR A 85 5.45 -2.58 7.00
C THR A 85 4.58 -3.71 6.44
N LYS A 86 4.44 -4.82 7.18
CA LYS A 86 3.56 -5.94 6.80
C LYS A 86 2.09 -5.53 6.71
N ALA A 87 1.60 -4.72 7.65
CA ALA A 87 0.23 -4.22 7.64
C ALA A 87 -0.02 -3.30 6.42
N TYR A 88 0.95 -2.43 6.09
CA TYR A 88 0.87 -1.58 4.91
C TYR A 88 0.87 -2.40 3.61
N ASN A 89 1.76 -3.40 3.49
CA ASN A 89 1.79 -4.31 2.35
C ASN A 89 0.46 -5.08 2.20
N ARG A 90 -0.18 -5.48 3.30
CA ARG A 90 -1.52 -6.08 3.26
C ARG A 90 -2.56 -5.12 2.70
N VAL A 91 -2.58 -3.86 3.15
CA VAL A 91 -3.51 -2.84 2.61
C VAL A 91 -3.30 -2.64 1.10
N LEU A 92 -2.04 -2.54 0.64
CA LEU A 92 -1.75 -2.42 -0.79
C LEU A 92 -2.23 -3.64 -1.59
N MET A 93 -2.03 -4.85 -1.07
CA MET A 93 -2.48 -6.08 -1.72
C MET A 93 -4.01 -6.13 -1.81
N GLU A 94 -4.72 -5.70 -0.76
CA GLU A 94 -6.18 -5.62 -0.74
C GLU A 94 -6.69 -4.59 -1.77
N ASP A 95 -6.05 -3.43 -1.90
CA ASP A 95 -6.37 -2.44 -2.94
C ASP A 95 -6.17 -3.02 -4.35
N VAL A 96 -5.03 -3.70 -4.60
CA VAL A 96 -4.73 -4.35 -5.89
C VAL A 96 -5.79 -5.40 -6.24
N GLU A 97 -6.14 -6.28 -5.30
CA GLU A 97 -7.18 -7.30 -5.52
C GLU A 97 -8.56 -6.67 -5.76
N SER A 98 -8.88 -5.56 -5.08
CA SER A 98 -10.11 -4.81 -5.32
C SER A 98 -10.16 -4.27 -6.75
N PHE A 99 -9.05 -3.71 -7.26
CA PHE A 99 -8.99 -3.27 -8.66
C PHE A 99 -9.17 -4.41 -9.64
N ILE A 100 -8.48 -5.54 -9.42
CA ILE A 100 -8.60 -6.71 -10.29
C ILE A 100 -10.06 -7.16 -10.38
N ARG A 101 -10.74 -7.29 -9.24
CA ARG A 101 -12.16 -7.66 -9.20
C ARG A 101 -13.06 -6.63 -9.88
N GLN A 102 -12.75 -5.35 -9.73
CA GLN A 102 -13.49 -4.28 -10.40
C GLN A 102 -13.33 -4.36 -11.92
N HIS A 103 -12.10 -4.53 -12.42
CA HIS A 103 -11.83 -4.68 -13.86
C HIS A 103 -12.47 -5.94 -14.43
N MET A 104 -12.37 -7.08 -13.73
CA MET A 104 -13.08 -8.31 -14.11
C MET A 104 -14.59 -8.06 -14.29
N LYS A 105 -15.20 -7.31 -13.35
CA LYS A 105 -16.62 -6.95 -13.41
C LYS A 105 -16.94 -6.00 -14.56
N VAL A 106 -16.17 -4.91 -14.74
CA VAL A 106 -16.45 -3.87 -15.74
C VAL A 106 -16.23 -4.39 -17.15
N TRP A 107 -15.18 -5.18 -17.35
CA TRP A 107 -14.81 -5.72 -18.67
C TRP A 107 -15.56 -7.02 -18.99
N SER A 108 -16.32 -7.57 -18.04
CA SER A 108 -16.93 -8.90 -18.15
C SER A 108 -15.90 -9.97 -18.57
N ALA A 109 -14.71 -9.89 -17.97
CA ALA A 109 -13.55 -10.70 -18.33
C ALA A 109 -13.09 -11.56 -17.14
N ASP A 110 -12.43 -12.68 -17.44
CA ASP A 110 -11.80 -13.49 -16.42
C ASP A 110 -10.55 -12.80 -15.83
N ARG A 111 -10.02 -13.41 -14.76
CA ARG A 111 -8.82 -12.88 -14.10
C ARG A 111 -7.61 -12.88 -15.04
N THR A 112 -7.48 -13.88 -15.90
CA THR A 112 -6.33 -14.05 -16.80
C THR A 112 -6.19 -12.86 -17.75
N VAL A 113 -7.30 -12.42 -18.33
CA VAL A 113 -7.33 -11.24 -19.22
C VAL A 113 -6.92 -9.97 -18.46
N VAL A 114 -7.47 -9.75 -17.27
CA VAL A 114 -7.14 -8.58 -16.46
C VAL A 114 -5.66 -8.58 -16.05
N GLU A 115 -5.13 -9.73 -15.64
CA GLU A 115 -3.73 -9.90 -15.26
C GLU A 115 -2.77 -9.66 -16.44
N LEU A 116 -3.17 -10.02 -17.66
CA LEU A 116 -2.41 -9.72 -18.87
C LEU A 116 -2.33 -8.22 -19.14
N GLU A 117 -3.45 -7.49 -19.03
CA GLU A 117 -3.46 -6.03 -19.22
C GLU A 117 -2.70 -5.31 -18.11
N ILE A 118 -2.75 -5.80 -16.86
CA ILE A 118 -1.91 -5.29 -15.78
C ILE A 118 -0.43 -5.47 -16.14
N ALA A 119 -0.03 -6.67 -16.59
CA ALA A 119 1.36 -6.94 -16.98
C ALA A 119 1.82 -6.04 -18.14
N ARG A 120 0.93 -5.75 -19.10
CA ARG A 120 1.18 -4.80 -20.17
C ARG A 120 1.39 -3.38 -19.65
N ALA A 121 0.50 -2.89 -18.79
CA ALA A 121 0.66 -1.58 -18.15
C ALA A 121 1.96 -1.50 -17.31
N GLU A 122 2.33 -2.58 -16.62
CA GLU A 122 3.61 -2.68 -15.90
C GLU A 122 4.82 -2.54 -16.83
N ALA A 123 4.78 -3.16 -18.01
CA ALA A 123 5.85 -3.05 -19.00
C ALA A 123 5.98 -1.64 -19.59
N GLU A 124 4.86 -0.95 -19.81
CA GLU A 124 4.85 0.43 -20.33
C GLU A 124 5.38 1.46 -19.31
N MET A 125 5.14 1.24 -18.01
CA MET A 125 5.71 2.08 -16.95
C MET A 125 7.24 2.08 -16.92
N LEU A 126 7.89 1.01 -17.42
CA LEU A 126 9.36 0.94 -17.50
C LEU A 126 9.94 1.79 -18.63
N GLN A 127 9.09 2.33 -19.51
CA GLN A 127 9.48 3.15 -20.65
C GLN A 127 9.23 4.66 -20.40
N CYS A 128 8.65 5.01 -19.25
CA CYS A 128 8.25 6.36 -18.87
C CYS A 128 9.33 7.10 -18.05
#